data_AF-A0A2X2UEL8-F1
#
_entry.id   AF-A0A2X2UEL8-F1
#
_cell.length_a   1.000
_cell.length_b   1.000
_cell.length_c   1.000
_cell.angle_alpha   90.00
_cell.angle_beta   90.00
_cell.angle_gamma   90.00
#
_symmetry.space_group_name_H-M   'P 1'
#
loop_
_entity.id
_entity.type
_entity.pdbx_description
1 polymer ?
#
loop_
_entity_poly.entity_id
_entity_poly.type
_entity_poly.pdbx_seq_one_letter_code
_entity_poly.pdbx_strand_id
1 'polypeptide(L)'
;MEMINKEERKAVVKRLYSLAYWFTNEMFNDEEKGARNKARFEKECKEKPGEVIMMVDCSENNARVMKSCLKETRDAINFLKNAEYDVELWQLAGINAMLDQCNTENIIPFDLPSAIKGLLCMHIICEEQPEE
;
A
#
# COMPACT_ATOMS: atom_id res chain seq x y z
N MET A 1 -25.20 -6.96 18.26
CA MET A 1 -23.90 -6.28 18.39
C MET A 1 -22.80 -7.06 17.67
N GLU A 2 -22.65 -8.37 17.93
CA GLU A 2 -21.62 -9.21 17.28
C GLU A 2 -21.78 -9.36 15.75
N MET A 3 -23.03 -9.45 15.25
CA MET A 3 -23.32 -9.48 13.80
C MET A 3 -22.96 -8.16 13.10
N ILE A 4 -23.19 -7.02 13.77
CA ILE A 4 -22.88 -5.68 13.23
C ILE A 4 -21.37 -5.51 13.07
N ASN A 5 -20.58 -5.95 14.05
CA ASN A 5 -19.12 -5.93 13.96
C ASN A 5 -18.60 -6.76 12.76
N LYS A 6 -19.17 -7.94 12.51
CA LYS A 6 -18.79 -8.80 11.36
C LYS A 6 -19.09 -8.16 10.01
N GLU A 7 -20.21 -7.43 9.87
CA GLU A 7 -20.56 -6.76 8.63
C GLU A 7 -19.70 -5.52 8.37
N GLU A 8 -19.48 -4.69 9.39
CA GLU A 8 -18.60 -3.51 9.28
C GLU A 8 -17.16 -3.91 8.95
N ARG A 9 -16.67 -4.98 9.56
CA ARG A 9 -15.33 -5.51 9.26
C ARG A 9 -15.20 -5.97 7.81
N LYS A 10 -16.22 -6.65 7.27
CA LYS A 10 -16.27 -7.02 5.84
C LYS A 10 -16.29 -5.79 4.94
N ALA A 11 -17.03 -4.74 5.31
CA ALA A 11 -17.09 -3.50 4.56
C ALA A 11 -15.70 -2.81 4.51
N VAL A 12 -15.00 -2.70 5.64
CA VAL A 12 -13.64 -2.15 5.70
C VAL A 12 -12.67 -2.98 4.86
N VAL A 13 -12.70 -4.32 4.98
CA VAL A 13 -11.87 -5.22 4.17
C VAL A 13 -12.08 -4.99 2.67
N LYS A 14 -13.33 -4.77 2.23
CA LYS A 14 -13.62 -4.46 0.82
C LYS A 14 -12.94 -3.17 0.36
N ARG A 15 -12.93 -2.13 1.20
CA ARG A 15 -12.23 -0.87 0.90
C ARG A 15 -10.71 -1.04 0.86
N LEU A 16 -10.15 -1.85 1.75
CA LEU A 16 -8.72 -2.15 1.74
C LEU A 16 -8.30 -2.95 0.50
N TYR A 17 -9.17 -3.79 -0.06
CA TYR A 17 -8.88 -4.40 -1.38
C TYR A 17 -8.80 -3.35 -2.49
N SER A 18 -9.65 -2.32 -2.47
CA SER A 18 -9.54 -1.19 -3.40
C SER A 18 -8.22 -0.42 -3.22
N LEU A 19 -7.77 -0.22 -1.98
CA LEU A 19 -6.46 0.38 -1.68
C LEU A 19 -5.30 -0.49 -2.20
N ALA A 20 -5.35 -1.81 -1.97
CA ALA A 20 -4.35 -2.75 -2.46
C ALA A 20 -4.28 -2.76 -4.01
N TYR A 21 -5.44 -2.70 -4.66
CA TYR A 21 -5.52 -2.58 -6.12
C TYR A 21 -4.87 -1.28 -6.60
N TRP A 22 -5.12 -0.15 -5.93
CA TRP A 22 -4.50 1.13 -6.27
C TRP A 22 -2.96 1.05 -6.21
N PHE A 23 -2.39 0.53 -5.11
CA PHE A 23 -0.92 0.36 -5.01
C PHE A 23 -0.36 -0.56 -6.09
N THR A 24 -1.11 -1.62 -6.44
CA THR A 24 -0.71 -2.54 -7.51
C THR A 24 -0.67 -1.83 -8.87
N ASN A 25 -1.66 -0.99 -9.15
CA ASN A 25 -1.71 -0.20 -10.38
C ASN A 25 -0.56 0.82 -10.47
N GLU A 26 -0.30 1.56 -9.39
CA GLU A 26 0.82 2.51 -9.35
C GLU A 26 2.18 1.82 -9.49
N MET A 27 2.35 0.64 -8.89
CA MET A 27 3.56 -0.18 -9.06
C MET A 27 3.79 -0.52 -10.55
N PHE A 28 2.76 -0.99 -11.25
CA PHE A 28 2.87 -1.30 -12.68
C PHE A 28 3.16 -0.05 -13.52
N ASN A 29 2.51 1.08 -13.20
CA ASN A 29 2.76 2.35 -13.90
C ASN A 29 4.24 2.77 -13.82
N ASP A 30 4.86 2.66 -12.64
CA ASP A 30 6.26 3.00 -12.44
C ASP A 30 7.23 1.97 -13.05
N GLU A 31 6.90 0.68 -13.02
CA GLU A 31 7.69 -0.35 -13.72
C GLU A 31 7.73 -0.09 -15.24
N GLU A 32 6.57 0.16 -15.86
CA GLU A 32 6.50 0.47 -17.28
C GLU A 32 7.19 1.80 -17.62
N LYS A 33 7.04 2.81 -16.77
CA LYS A 33 7.71 4.11 -16.93
C LYS A 33 9.23 3.94 -16.90
N GLY A 34 9.75 3.13 -15.98
CA GLY A 34 11.18 2.80 -15.89
C GLY A 34 11.70 2.11 -17.14
N ALA A 35 10.95 1.11 -17.63
CA ALA A 35 11.29 0.43 -18.88
C ALA A 35 11.34 1.40 -20.07
N ARG A 36 10.35 2.30 -20.20
CA ARG A 36 10.32 3.33 -21.26
C ARG A 36 11.47 4.32 -21.12
N ASN A 37 11.76 4.80 -19.91
CA ASN A 37 12.84 5.75 -19.64
C ASN A 37 14.21 5.14 -19.99
N LYS A 38 14.46 3.90 -19.56
CA LYS A 38 15.67 3.16 -19.87
C LYS A 38 15.86 2.94 -21.37
N ALA A 39 14.81 2.50 -22.07
CA ALA A 39 14.86 2.32 -23.53
C ALA A 39 15.15 3.63 -24.26
N ARG A 40 14.55 4.76 -23.83
CA ARG A 40 14.83 6.08 -24.39
C ARG A 40 16.28 6.51 -24.15
N PHE A 41 16.79 6.32 -22.93
CA PHE A 41 18.17 6.64 -22.58
C PHE A 41 19.17 5.82 -23.43
N GLU A 42 18.97 4.50 -23.55
CA GLU A 42 19.82 3.64 -24.38
C GLU A 42 19.79 4.03 -25.87
N LYS A 43 18.64 4.51 -26.37
CA LYS A 43 18.51 5.02 -27.73
C LYS A 43 19.28 6.32 -27.91
N GLU A 44 19.12 7.30 -27.00
CA GLU A 44 19.82 8.58 -27.06
C GLU A 44 21.35 8.39 -27.00
N CYS A 45 21.84 7.49 -26.14
CA CYS A 45 23.26 7.16 -26.04
C CYS A 45 23.83 6.60 -27.35
N LYS A 46 23.03 5.88 -28.15
CA LYS A 46 23.44 5.35 -29.46
C LYS A 46 23.41 6.42 -30.56
N GLU A 47 22.44 7.33 -30.50
CA GLU A 47 22.25 8.37 -31.53
C GLU A 47 23.23 9.54 -31.39
N LYS A 48 23.76 9.78 -30.19
CA LYS A 48 24.65 10.91 -29.89
C LYS A 48 26.00 10.47 -29.32
N PRO A 49 26.81 9.74 -30.10
CA PRO A 49 28.12 9.30 -29.63
C PRO A 49 29.02 10.51 -29.35
N GLY A 50 29.59 10.56 -28.15
CA GLY A 50 30.49 11.63 -27.71
C GLY A 50 29.82 12.75 -26.90
N GLU A 51 28.49 12.76 -26.77
CA GLU A 51 27.78 13.64 -25.85
C GLU A 51 27.61 12.97 -24.48
N VAL A 52 27.64 13.77 -23.41
CA VAL A 52 27.29 13.29 -22.06
C VAL A 52 25.77 13.31 -21.93
N ILE A 53 25.17 12.13 -21.80
CA ILE A 53 23.74 11.95 -21.58
C ILE A 53 23.54 11.44 -20.16
N MET A 54 22.64 12.07 -19.40
CA MET A 54 22.33 11.71 -18.02
C MET A 54 20.84 11.38 -17.89
N MET A 55 20.53 10.33 -17.13
CA MET A 55 19.17 9.96 -16.76
C MET A 55 19.05 9.96 -15.23
N VAL A 56 18.03 10.65 -14.72
CA VAL A 56 17.59 10.51 -13.34
C VAL A 56 16.20 9.89 -13.37
N ASP A 57 16.09 8.69 -12.83
CA ASP A 57 14.85 7.93 -12.79
C ASP A 57 14.63 7.35 -11.40
N CYS A 58 13.42 7.53 -10.88
CA CYS A 58 13.03 7.05 -9.55
C CYS A 58 12.04 5.89 -9.62
N SER A 59 11.68 5.43 -10.81
CA SER A 59 10.51 4.55 -10.97
C SER A 59 10.74 3.17 -10.35
N GLU A 60 11.97 2.63 -10.42
CA GLU A 60 12.33 1.38 -9.74
C GLU A 60 12.16 1.49 -8.21
N ASN A 61 12.63 2.60 -7.62
CA ASN A 61 12.46 2.82 -6.20
C ASN A 61 10.99 3.01 -5.81
N ASN A 62 10.23 3.75 -6.62
CA ASN A 62 8.80 3.95 -6.36
C ASN A 62 8.01 2.64 -6.45
N ALA A 63 8.26 1.80 -7.46
CA ALA A 63 7.66 0.47 -7.56
C ALA A 63 7.99 -0.40 -6.34
N ARG A 64 9.23 -0.33 -5.84
CA ARG A 64 9.63 -0.99 -4.59
C ARG A 64 8.86 -0.47 -3.37
N VAL A 65 8.63 0.83 -3.27
CA VAL A 65 7.80 1.42 -2.21
C VAL A 65 6.35 0.94 -2.32
N MET A 66 5.75 0.95 -3.51
CA MET A 66 4.39 0.46 -3.73
C MET A 66 4.23 -1.00 -3.31
N LYS A 67 5.23 -1.84 -3.59
CA LYS A 67 5.27 -3.23 -3.14
C LYS A 67 5.28 -3.36 -1.61
N SER A 68 5.96 -2.44 -0.90
CA SER A 68 5.94 -2.39 0.56
C SER A 68 4.56 -2.01 1.08
N CYS A 69 3.97 -0.95 0.54
CA CYS A 69 2.61 -0.51 0.88
C CYS A 69 1.57 -1.63 0.65
N LEU A 70 1.71 -2.37 -0.46
CA LEU A 70 0.87 -3.52 -0.77
C LEU A 70 0.99 -4.65 0.27
N LYS A 71 2.21 -4.98 0.70
CA LYS A 71 2.44 -6.00 1.74
C LYS A 71 1.75 -5.61 3.04
N GLU A 72 1.93 -4.38 3.50
CA GLU A 72 1.32 -3.90 4.73
C GLU A 72 -0.21 -3.84 4.65
N THR A 73 -0.75 -3.39 3.51
CA THR A 73 -2.20 -3.39 3.26
C THR A 73 -2.76 -4.81 3.32
N ARG A 74 -2.06 -5.77 2.69
CA ARG A 74 -2.43 -7.19 2.71
C ARG A 74 -2.40 -7.76 4.13
N ASP A 75 -1.40 -7.41 4.91
CA ASP A 75 -1.27 -7.88 6.30
C ASP A 75 -2.44 -7.35 7.15
N ALA A 76 -2.82 -6.08 7.00
CA ALA A 76 -4.00 -5.50 7.66
C ALA A 76 -5.31 -6.18 7.21
N ILE A 77 -5.45 -6.50 5.92
CA ILE A 77 -6.61 -7.27 5.40
C ILE A 77 -6.69 -8.64 6.06
N ASN A 78 -5.56 -9.36 6.14
CA ASN A 78 -5.53 -10.69 6.74
C ASN A 78 -5.86 -10.63 8.23
N PHE A 79 -5.36 -9.63 8.94
CA PHE A 79 -5.71 -9.37 10.33
C PHE A 79 -7.22 -9.16 10.51
N LEU A 80 -7.83 -8.26 9.73
CA LEU A 80 -9.28 -8.01 9.80
C LEU A 80 -10.13 -9.21 9.37
N LYS A 81 -9.60 -10.13 8.57
CA LYS A 81 -10.31 -11.36 8.20
C LYS A 81 -10.27 -12.43 9.30
N ASN A 82 -9.26 -12.44 10.16
CA ASN A 82 -9.18 -13.41 11.24
C ASN A 82 -10.14 -13.03 12.37
N ALA A 83 -11.17 -13.85 12.59
CA ALA A 83 -12.20 -13.64 13.61
C ALA A 83 -11.69 -13.72 15.06
N GLU A 84 -10.51 -14.29 15.28
CA GLU A 84 -9.89 -14.43 16.62
C GLU A 84 -9.36 -13.11 17.16
N TYR A 85 -8.95 -12.18 16.28
CA TYR A 85 -8.48 -10.87 16.73
C TYR A 85 -9.67 -10.02 17.14
N ASP A 86 -9.63 -9.52 18.38
CA ASP A 86 -10.57 -8.52 18.84
C ASP A 86 -10.30 -7.19 18.13
N VAL A 87 -11.32 -6.69 17.43
CA VAL A 87 -11.27 -5.42 16.71
C VAL A 87 -12.49 -4.64 17.08
N GLU A 88 -12.23 -3.47 17.66
CA GLU A 88 -13.25 -2.58 18.17
C GLU A 88 -13.83 -1.71 17.03
N LEU A 89 -15.09 -1.32 17.20
CA LEU A 89 -15.82 -0.53 16.20
C LEU A 89 -15.12 0.82 15.91
N TRP A 90 -14.48 1.42 16.92
CA TRP A 90 -13.76 2.69 16.75
C TRP A 90 -12.52 2.54 15.87
N GLN A 91 -11.86 1.37 15.86
CA GLN A 91 -10.73 1.09 14.96
C GLN A 91 -11.23 1.00 13.50
N LEU A 92 -12.35 0.32 13.27
CA LEU A 92 -12.99 0.25 11.94
C LEU A 92 -13.44 1.63 11.46
N ALA A 93 -14.04 2.44 12.34
CA ALA A 93 -14.42 3.82 12.06
C ALA A 93 -13.20 4.69 11.72
N GLY A 94 -12.09 4.52 12.46
CA GLY A 94 -10.83 5.22 12.18
C GLY A 94 -10.26 4.88 10.81
N ILE A 95 -10.26 3.61 10.40
CA ILE A 95 -9.82 3.21 9.05
C ILE A 95 -10.72 3.86 7.98
N ASN A 96 -12.04 3.82 8.17
CA ASN A 96 -12.97 4.46 7.24
C ASN A 96 -12.69 5.96 7.11
N ALA A 97 -12.49 6.66 8.22
CA ALA A 97 -12.18 8.09 8.23
C ALA A 97 -10.88 8.41 7.48
N MET A 98 -9.83 7.60 7.67
CA MET A 98 -8.57 7.75 6.92
C MET A 98 -8.79 7.58 5.41
N LEU A 99 -9.56 6.56 5.01
CA LEU A 99 -9.85 6.30 3.60
C LEU A 99 -10.78 7.36 2.99
N ASP A 100 -11.73 7.91 3.76
CA ASP A 100 -12.61 9.00 3.34
C ASP A 100 -11.82 10.29 3.12
N GLN A 101 -10.82 10.55 3.97
CA GLN A 101 -9.90 11.68 3.78
C GLN A 101 -9.09 11.52 2.48
N CYS A 102 -8.56 10.32 2.21
CA CYS A 102 -7.83 10.04 0.97
C CYS A 102 -8.70 10.29 -0.27
N ASN A 103 -9.98 9.91 -0.22
CA ASN A 103 -10.93 10.18 -1.29
C ASN A 103 -11.24 11.67 -1.45
N THR A 104 -11.32 12.41 -0.34
CA THR A 104 -11.59 13.86 -0.34
C THR A 104 -10.45 14.64 -0.96
N GLU A 105 -9.21 14.28 -0.63
CA GLU A 105 -8.00 14.93 -1.16
C GLU A 105 -7.58 14.37 -2.52
N ASN A 106 -8.14 13.22 -2.92
CA ASN A 106 -7.73 12.44 -4.09
C ASN A 106 -6.22 12.10 -4.07
N ILE A 107 -5.71 11.80 -2.87
CA ILE A 107 -4.31 11.47 -2.59
C ILE A 107 -4.26 10.26 -1.67
N ILE A 108 -3.36 9.31 -1.96
CA ILE A 108 -3.08 8.16 -1.08
C ILE A 108 -1.66 8.31 -0.52
N PRO A 109 -1.52 8.57 0.79
CA PRO A 109 -0.21 8.60 1.46
C PRO A 109 0.45 7.21 1.48
N PHE A 110 1.78 7.17 1.32
CA PHE A 110 2.52 5.89 1.32
C PHE A 110 2.61 5.22 2.70
N ASP A 111 2.45 6.01 3.76
CA ASP A 111 2.42 5.58 5.16
C ASP A 111 1.02 5.18 5.64
N LEU A 112 -0.02 5.37 4.82
CA LEU A 112 -1.39 4.98 5.15
C LEU A 112 -1.51 3.51 5.58
N PRO A 113 -0.89 2.52 4.90
CA PRO A 113 -0.93 1.13 5.36
C PRO A 113 -0.30 0.95 6.74
N SER A 114 0.82 1.63 7.02
CA SER A 114 1.50 1.57 8.31
C SER A 114 0.63 2.20 9.41
N ALA A 115 -0.03 3.32 9.11
CA ALA A 115 -0.97 3.98 10.01
C ALA A 115 -2.18 3.09 10.34
N ILE A 116 -2.73 2.39 9.35
CA ILE A 116 -3.82 1.42 9.56
C ILE A 116 -3.35 0.27 10.47
N LYS A 117 -2.15 -0.28 10.24
CA LYS A 117 -1.57 -1.31 11.12
C LYS A 117 -1.35 -0.80 12.55
N GLY A 118 -0.95 0.47 12.70
CA GLY A 118 -0.81 1.13 13.99
C GLY A 118 -2.14 1.27 14.72
N LEU A 119 -3.20 1.70 14.02
CA LEU A 119 -4.56 1.82 14.54
C LEU A 119 -5.14 0.46 14.98
N LEU A 120 -4.82 -0.61 14.25
CA LEU A 120 -5.18 -1.98 14.59
C LEU A 120 -4.31 -2.59 15.71
N CYS A 121 -3.37 -1.82 16.27
CA CYS A 121 -2.44 -2.28 17.31
C CYS A 121 -1.66 -3.55 16.93
N MET A 122 -1.45 -3.80 15.63
CA MET A 122 -0.86 -5.06 15.15
C MET A 122 0.58 -5.26 15.65
N HIS A 123 1.31 -4.19 15.94
CA HIS A 123 2.68 -4.25 16.44
C HIS A 123 2.77 -4.70 17.91
N ILE A 124 1.68 -4.57 18.68
CA ILE A 124 1.60 -5.00 20.09
C ILE A 124 1.23 -6.50 20.15
N ILE A 125 0.41 -6.96 19.20
CA ILE A 125 -0.09 -8.34 19.16
C ILE A 125 1.00 -9.32 18.65
N CYS A 126 2.03 -8.83 17.94
CA CYS A 126 3.12 -9.65 17.42
C CYS A 126 4.26 -9.95 18.43
N GLU A 127 4.24 -9.40 19.66
CA GLU A 127 5.27 -9.71 20.67
C GLU A 127 5.02 -11.03 21.43
N GLU A 128 3.89 -11.70 21.20
CA GLU A 128 3.54 -12.99 21.84
C GLU A 128 3.79 -14.22 20.94
N GLN A 129 4.85 -14.23 20.14
CA GLN A 129 5.33 -15.48 19.51
C GLN A 129 6.60 -15.93 20.25
N PRO A 130 6.55 -16.98 21.09
CA PRO A 130 7.77 -17.54 21.67
C PRO A 130 8.65 -18.07 20.53
N GLU A 131 9.93 -17.72 20.56
CA GLU A 131 10.95 -18.32 19.69
C GLU A 131 10.95 -19.85 19.95
N GLU A 132 10.61 -20.65 18.94
CA GLU A 132 10.90 -22.09 18.89
C GLU A 132 12.32 -22.33 18.35
#